data_AF-A0A497T1V0-F1
#
_entry.id   AF-A0A497T1V0-F1
#
_cell.length_a   1.000
_cell.length_b   1.000
_cell.length_c   1.000
_cell.angle_alpha   90.00
_cell.angle_beta   90.00
_cell.angle_gamma   90.00
#
_symmetry.space_group_name_H-M   'P 1'
#
loop_
_entity.id
_entity.type
_entity.pdbx_description
1 polymer ?
#
loop_
_entity_poly.entity_id
_entity_poly.type
_entity_poly.pdbx_seq_one_letter_code
_entity_poly.pdbx_strand_id
1 'polypeptide(L)'
;MDTWKVFLVFFGIILVLFAVFLFFPGINKNSPEKPGYLYLNNKTMICNYYYLCFLRNGSWHRPSYNAGVNLILANNLEVKNETQIKQFFEQERINIIMNTTEKASPENSELILKVSPFSHYLGYYYKTIKKQNKTIEANLLSRYNWTEPAIIIFGPNLGAKEDSISFDGKNIIVQGQTPSGLSLVLGKLLLIIVS
;
A
#
# COMPACT_ATOMS: atom_id res chain seq x y z
N MET A 1 -40.26 56.95 -15.42
CA MET A 1 -39.31 55.83 -15.56
C MET A 1 -40.01 54.61 -14.99
N ASP A 2 -40.38 53.65 -15.84
CA ASP A 2 -41.40 52.66 -15.49
C ASP A 2 -40.88 51.67 -14.44
N THR A 3 -41.46 51.74 -13.24
CA THR A 3 -41.09 50.94 -12.06
C THR A 3 -41.08 49.44 -12.32
N TRP A 4 -41.91 48.94 -13.24
CA TRP A 4 -41.95 47.52 -13.62
C TRP A 4 -40.68 47.04 -14.34
N LYS A 5 -40.01 47.92 -15.10
CA LYS A 5 -38.74 47.60 -15.78
C LYS A 5 -37.61 47.41 -14.77
N VAL A 6 -37.61 48.21 -13.71
CA VAL A 6 -36.63 48.10 -12.62
C VAL A 6 -36.82 46.78 -11.87
N PHE A 7 -38.06 46.39 -11.58
CA PHE A 7 -38.37 45.11 -10.94
C PHE A 7 -37.92 43.90 -11.79
N LEU A 8 -38.10 43.94 -13.11
CA LEU A 8 -37.65 42.86 -13.99
C LEU A 8 -36.13 42.72 -14.02
N VAL A 9 -35.40 43.84 -14.02
CA VAL A 9 -33.93 43.82 -13.96
C VAL A 9 -33.45 43.22 -12.65
N PHE A 10 -34.01 43.63 -11.51
CA PHE A 10 -33.65 43.05 -10.21
C PHE A 10 -33.97 41.56 -10.13
N PHE A 11 -35.13 41.14 -10.63
CA PHE A 11 -35.52 39.72 -10.62
C PHE A 11 -34.60 38.86 -11.49
N GLY A 12 -34.20 39.38 -12.66
CA GLY A 12 -33.22 38.73 -13.53
C GLY A 12 -31.86 38.57 -12.87
N ILE A 13 -31.36 39.60 -12.18
CA ILE A 13 -30.08 39.54 -11.46
C ILE A 13 -30.12 38.49 -10.34
N ILE A 14 -31.22 38.44 -9.57
CA ILE A 14 -31.38 37.45 -8.49
C ILE A 14 -31.40 36.03 -9.05
N LEU A 15 -32.12 35.80 -10.16
CA LEU A 15 -32.16 34.50 -10.83
C LEU A 15 -30.77 34.06 -11.33
N VAL A 16 -30.00 34.98 -11.92
CA VAL A 16 -28.63 34.68 -12.37
C VAL A 16 -27.72 34.37 -11.18
N LEU A 17 -27.78 35.14 -10.09
CA LEU A 17 -27.00 34.88 -8.88
C LEU A 17 -27.36 33.53 -8.24
N PHE A 18 -28.65 33.18 -8.21
CA PHE A 18 -29.12 31.91 -7.69
C PHE A 18 -28.69 30.74 -8.58
N ALA A 19 -28.74 30.89 -9.90
CA ALA A 19 -28.24 29.90 -10.84
C ALA A 19 -26.72 29.71 -10.70
N VAL A 20 -25.93 30.78 -10.56
CA VAL A 20 -24.49 30.69 -10.30
C VAL A 20 -24.22 29.94 -8.99
N PHE A 21 -25.02 30.17 -7.94
CA PHE A 21 -24.88 29.45 -6.66
C PHE A 21 -25.27 27.97 -6.75
N LEU A 22 -26.25 27.62 -7.58
CA LEU A 22 -26.68 26.22 -7.79
C LEU A 22 -25.74 25.43 -8.73
N PHE A 23 -25.17 26.08 -9.75
CA PHE A 23 -24.32 25.43 -10.76
C PHE A 23 -22.82 25.52 -10.47
N PHE A 24 -22.39 26.34 -9.50
CA PHE A 24 -21.09 26.21 -8.84
C PHE A 24 -21.30 25.56 -7.48
N PRO A 25 -21.49 24.21 -7.42
CA PRO A 25 -21.35 23.52 -6.14
C PRO A 25 -19.94 23.85 -5.66
N GLY A 26 -19.85 24.53 -4.51
CA GLY A 26 -18.60 25.04 -3.99
C GLY A 26 -17.51 24.00 -4.18
N ILE A 27 -16.45 24.39 -4.90
CA ILE A 27 -15.20 23.64 -5.04
C ILE A 27 -15.00 22.92 -3.72
N ASN A 28 -15.15 21.60 -3.75
CA ASN A 28 -15.22 20.81 -2.54
C ASN A 28 -13.84 20.89 -1.88
N LYS A 29 -13.63 21.93 -1.06
CA LYS A 29 -12.44 22.22 -0.25
C LYS A 29 -12.22 21.16 0.84
N ASN A 30 -12.95 20.05 0.77
CA ASN A 30 -12.86 18.90 1.64
C ASN A 30 -12.09 17.73 1.01
N SER A 31 -11.19 17.97 0.04
CA SER A 31 -10.01 17.12 -0.02
C SER A 31 -9.04 17.68 1.01
N PRO A 32 -8.95 17.12 2.22
CA PRO A 32 -8.07 17.68 3.23
C PRO A 32 -6.64 17.64 2.69
N GLU A 33 -5.98 18.78 2.51
CA GLU A 33 -4.53 18.79 2.31
C GLU A 33 -3.88 18.32 3.61
N LYS A 34 -3.56 17.02 3.69
CA LYS A 34 -2.66 16.45 4.69
C LYS A 34 -1.36 16.07 3.99
N PRO A 35 -0.19 16.42 4.53
CA PRO A 35 1.08 16.04 3.93
C PRO A 35 1.18 14.52 3.88
N GLY A 36 1.41 13.99 2.67
CA GLY A 36 1.60 12.56 2.40
C GLY A 36 0.70 11.98 1.29
N TYR A 37 0.48 12.68 0.16
CA TYR A 37 -0.27 12.20 -1.01
C TYR A 37 0.65 11.79 -2.16
N LEU A 38 1.49 10.77 -1.95
CA LEU A 38 2.26 10.22 -3.07
C LEU A 38 1.37 9.24 -3.83
N TYR A 39 0.89 9.65 -5.00
CA TYR A 39 0.17 8.76 -5.92
C TYR A 39 1.14 7.72 -6.48
N LEU A 40 0.77 6.45 -6.33
CA LEU A 40 1.51 5.33 -6.92
C LEU A 40 0.93 4.99 -8.30
N ASN A 41 -0.40 4.99 -8.40
CA ASN A 41 -1.16 4.86 -9.64
C ASN A 41 -2.56 5.47 -9.48
N ASN A 42 -3.39 5.37 -10.53
CA ASN A 42 -4.75 5.92 -10.54
C ASN A 42 -5.71 5.31 -9.50
N LYS A 43 -5.32 4.22 -8.83
CA LYS A 43 -6.16 3.51 -7.86
C LYS A 43 -5.48 3.33 -6.49
N THR A 44 -4.25 3.79 -6.31
CA THR A 44 -3.46 3.57 -5.11
C THR A 44 -2.58 4.78 -4.82
N MET A 45 -2.57 5.22 -3.58
CA MET A 45 -1.67 6.27 -3.09
C MET A 45 -1.16 5.95 -1.69
N ILE A 46 0.00 6.48 -1.33
CA ILE A 46 0.35 6.71 0.06
C ILE A 46 -0.48 7.92 0.48
N CYS A 47 -1.29 7.78 1.53
CA CYS A 47 -2.17 8.86 2.03
C CYS A 47 -1.79 9.35 3.44
N ASN A 48 -0.83 8.68 4.04
CA ASN A 48 -0.11 9.05 5.26
C ASN A 48 1.20 8.26 5.24
N TYR A 49 2.26 8.75 5.91
CA TYR A 49 3.54 8.06 6.03
C TYR A 49 3.42 6.55 6.30
N TYR A 50 2.44 6.10 7.07
CA TYR A 50 2.29 4.68 7.43
C TYR A 50 1.08 3.98 6.79
N TYR A 51 0.37 4.61 5.85
CA TYR A 51 -0.86 4.05 5.29
C TYR A 51 -0.96 4.20 3.77
N LEU A 52 -1.42 3.13 3.12
CA LEU A 52 -1.90 3.18 1.75
C LEU A 52 -3.41 3.42 1.71
N CYS A 53 -3.84 4.16 0.71
CA CYS A 53 -5.24 4.33 0.35
C CYS A 53 -5.49 3.77 -1.04
N PHE A 54 -6.66 3.17 -1.22
CA PHE A 54 -7.09 2.54 -2.45
C PHE A 54 -8.40 3.15 -2.93
N LEU A 55 -8.49 3.46 -4.21
CA LEU A 55 -9.71 3.96 -4.84
C LEU A 55 -10.67 2.79 -5.08
N ARG A 56 -11.84 2.82 -4.43
CA ARG A 56 -12.89 1.83 -4.59
C ARG A 56 -14.24 2.55 -4.66
N ASN A 57 -15.05 2.22 -5.67
CA ASN A 57 -16.37 2.82 -5.88
C ASN A 57 -16.36 4.37 -5.89
N GLY A 58 -15.33 4.98 -6.48
CA GLY A 58 -15.20 6.44 -6.58
C GLY A 58 -14.76 7.15 -5.30
N SER A 59 -14.44 6.41 -4.23
CA SER A 59 -13.95 6.96 -2.96
C SER A 59 -12.63 6.34 -2.53
N TRP A 60 -11.79 7.12 -1.84
CA TRP A 60 -10.53 6.62 -1.29
C TRP A 60 -10.77 5.92 0.04
N HIS A 61 -10.30 4.68 0.14
CA HIS A 61 -10.41 3.85 1.33
C HIS A 61 -9.05 3.51 1.89
N ARG A 62 -8.92 3.64 3.21
CA ARG A 62 -7.72 3.25 3.97
C ARG A 62 -8.03 2.01 4.81
N PRO A 63 -7.16 1.00 4.86
CA PRO A 63 -7.28 -0.08 5.84
C PRO A 63 -7.25 0.44 7.28
N SER A 64 -7.79 -0.33 8.23
CA SER A 64 -7.80 0.02 9.65
C SER A 64 -6.43 -0.11 10.33
N TYR A 65 -5.45 -0.69 9.66
CA TYR A 65 -4.10 -0.95 10.18
C TYR A 65 -3.03 -0.28 9.30
N ASN A 66 -1.90 0.02 9.93
CA ASN A 66 -0.75 0.67 9.28
C ASN A 66 0.18 -0.37 8.61
N ALA A 67 1.03 0.08 7.71
CA ALA A 67 1.94 -0.77 6.94
C ALA A 67 3.19 -1.22 7.74
N GLY A 68 3.29 -0.86 9.02
CA GLY A 68 4.44 -1.19 9.87
C GLY A 68 5.71 -0.38 9.59
N VAL A 69 5.66 0.57 8.65
CA VAL A 69 6.82 1.36 8.23
C VAL A 69 6.42 2.68 7.57
N ASN A 70 7.36 3.63 7.54
CA ASN A 70 7.23 4.85 6.73
C ASN A 70 7.39 4.50 5.24
N LEU A 71 6.27 4.51 4.52
CA LEU A 71 6.15 4.20 3.11
C LEU A 71 6.83 5.22 2.19
N ILE A 72 6.96 6.49 2.62
CA ILE A 72 7.70 7.49 1.83
C ILE A 72 9.19 7.15 1.82
N LEU A 73 9.74 6.74 2.97
CA LEU A 73 11.12 6.27 3.05
C LEU A 73 11.31 4.96 2.30
N ALA A 74 10.38 4.01 2.45
CA ALA A 74 10.43 2.74 1.74
C ALA A 74 10.38 2.93 0.21
N ASN A 75 9.63 3.92 -0.29
CA ASN A 75 9.53 4.20 -1.73
C ASN A 75 10.87 4.59 -2.36
N ASN A 76 11.77 5.19 -1.58
CA ASN A 76 13.08 5.64 -2.05
C ASN A 76 14.10 4.49 -2.19
N LEU A 77 13.77 3.27 -1.74
CA LEU A 77 14.63 2.12 -1.95
C LEU A 77 14.63 1.68 -3.42
N GLU A 78 15.81 1.55 -4.01
CA GLU A 78 15.98 1.06 -5.37
C GLU A 78 15.92 -0.47 -5.41
N VAL A 79 15.22 -1.02 -6.40
CA VAL A 79 15.08 -2.47 -6.60
C VAL A 79 15.26 -2.78 -8.08
N LYS A 80 16.22 -3.66 -8.42
CA LYS A 80 16.63 -3.90 -9.82
C LYS A 80 15.61 -4.69 -10.64
N ASN A 81 14.77 -5.51 -10.01
CA ASN A 81 13.88 -6.48 -10.68
C ASN A 81 12.39 -6.22 -10.39
N GLU A 82 11.96 -4.96 -10.31
CA GLU A 82 10.56 -4.64 -9.94
C GLU A 82 9.53 -5.28 -10.87
N THR A 83 9.77 -5.31 -12.18
CA THR A 83 8.84 -5.91 -13.14
C THR A 83 8.65 -7.42 -12.91
N GLN A 84 9.75 -8.17 -12.75
CA GLN A 84 9.65 -9.61 -12.47
C GLN A 84 9.01 -9.87 -11.09
N ILE A 85 9.32 -9.03 -10.10
CA ILE A 85 8.68 -9.08 -8.78
C ILE A 85 7.17 -8.87 -8.91
N LYS A 86 6.69 -7.91 -9.72
CA LYS A 86 5.24 -7.73 -9.93
C LYS A 86 4.59 -8.96 -10.57
N GLN A 87 5.25 -9.56 -11.56
CA GLN A 87 4.76 -10.77 -12.24
C GLN A 87 4.66 -11.98 -11.30
N PHE A 88 5.58 -12.11 -10.33
CA PHE A 88 5.50 -13.15 -9.30
C PHE A 88 4.14 -13.16 -8.59
N PHE A 89 3.48 -12.02 -8.44
CA PHE A 89 2.20 -11.94 -7.73
C PHE A 89 0.97 -12.26 -8.58
N GLU A 90 1.12 -12.62 -9.85
CA GLU A 90 0.01 -13.04 -10.71
C GLU A 90 -0.55 -14.41 -10.30
N GLN A 91 0.29 -15.27 -9.73
CA GLN A 91 -0.06 -16.61 -9.23
C GLN A 91 -1.16 -16.65 -8.15
N GLU A 92 -1.96 -17.71 -8.11
CA GLU A 92 -3.08 -17.83 -7.17
C GLU A 92 -2.66 -17.99 -5.70
N ARG A 93 -1.52 -18.65 -5.47
CA ARG A 93 -0.99 -18.93 -4.13
C ARG A 93 0.30 -18.14 -3.90
N ILE A 94 0.37 -17.43 -2.77
CA ILE A 94 1.56 -16.69 -2.33
C ILE A 94 2.03 -17.31 -1.02
N ASN A 95 3.18 -17.98 -1.06
CA ASN A 95 3.82 -18.51 0.13
C ASN A 95 4.77 -17.45 0.73
N ILE A 96 4.58 -17.14 2.01
CA ILE A 96 5.47 -16.28 2.80
C ILE A 96 6.26 -17.16 3.75
N ILE A 97 7.56 -17.25 3.55
CA ILE A 97 8.45 -18.14 4.29
C ILE A 97 9.31 -17.30 5.23
N MET A 98 9.15 -17.54 6.53
CA MET A 98 9.95 -16.86 7.55
C MET A 98 11.09 -17.77 7.97
N ASN A 99 12.33 -17.29 7.87
CA ASN A 99 13.49 -17.99 8.40
C ASN A 99 13.61 -17.76 9.91
N THR A 100 12.79 -18.46 10.68
CA THR A 100 12.82 -18.41 12.14
C THR A 100 14.01 -19.20 12.70
N THR A 101 14.72 -18.64 13.69
CA THR A 101 15.69 -19.37 14.53
C THR A 101 14.97 -20.30 15.52
N GLU A 102 15.65 -20.80 16.55
CA GLU A 102 15.12 -21.74 17.55
C GLU A 102 13.72 -21.36 18.10
N LYS A 103 12.93 -22.37 18.47
CA LYS A 103 11.56 -22.15 18.99
C LYS A 103 11.59 -21.21 20.21
N ALA A 104 10.77 -20.16 20.15
CA ALA A 104 10.58 -19.14 21.20
C ALA A 104 11.74 -18.14 21.43
N SER A 105 12.59 -17.88 20.43
CA SER A 105 13.55 -16.77 20.50
C SER A 105 12.87 -15.38 20.39
N PRO A 106 13.37 -14.33 21.07
CA PRO A 106 12.91 -12.96 20.88
C PRO A 106 13.03 -12.45 19.43
N GLU A 107 14.04 -12.93 18.71
CA GLU A 107 14.27 -12.62 17.29
C GLU A 107 13.13 -13.12 16.39
N ASN A 108 12.58 -14.29 16.70
CA ASN A 108 11.42 -14.83 15.97
C ASN A 108 10.16 -14.00 16.20
N SER A 109 9.95 -13.51 17.43
CA SER A 109 8.84 -12.62 17.73
C SER A 109 8.97 -11.31 16.96
N GLU A 110 10.16 -10.72 16.92
CA GLU A 110 10.43 -9.49 16.16
C GLU A 110 10.19 -9.70 14.65
N LEU A 111 10.69 -10.80 14.08
CA LEU A 111 10.45 -11.19 12.68
C LEU A 111 8.95 -11.26 12.36
N ILE A 112 8.18 -11.99 13.17
CA ILE A 112 6.72 -12.12 12.99
C ILE A 112 6.05 -10.75 13.07
N LEU A 113 6.44 -9.90 14.02
CA LEU A 113 5.87 -8.56 14.18
C LEU A 113 6.15 -7.65 12.97
N LYS A 114 7.31 -7.77 12.32
CA LYS A 114 7.61 -6.98 11.09
C LYS A 114 6.92 -7.53 9.84
N VAL A 115 6.71 -8.84 9.76
CA VAL A 115 6.08 -9.49 8.59
C VAL A 115 4.55 -9.40 8.62
N SER A 116 3.96 -9.32 9.81
CA SER A 116 2.49 -9.31 9.97
C SER A 116 1.82 -8.14 9.22
N PRO A 117 2.24 -6.87 9.36
CA PRO A 117 1.65 -5.76 8.63
C PRO A 117 1.67 -5.96 7.10
N PHE A 118 2.79 -6.43 6.55
CA PHE A 118 2.94 -6.74 5.13
C PHE A 118 1.92 -7.79 4.68
N SER A 119 1.84 -8.90 5.41
CA SER A 119 0.92 -10.01 5.10
C SER A 119 -0.55 -9.59 5.16
N HIS A 120 -0.92 -8.80 6.17
CA HIS A 120 -2.28 -8.25 6.28
C HIS A 120 -2.63 -7.32 5.11
N TYR A 121 -1.73 -6.40 4.74
CA TYR A 121 -1.92 -5.51 3.60
C TYR A 121 -2.10 -6.29 2.29
N LEU A 122 -1.29 -7.33 2.09
CA LEU A 122 -1.37 -8.19 0.91
C LEU A 122 -2.76 -8.86 0.82
N GLY A 123 -3.23 -9.43 1.94
CA GLY A 123 -4.55 -10.03 2.04
C GLY A 123 -5.67 -9.05 1.75
N TYR A 124 -5.60 -7.83 2.29
CA TYR A 124 -6.60 -6.81 2.00
C TYR A 124 -6.59 -6.35 0.56
N TYR A 125 -5.41 -6.14 -0.03
CA TYR A 125 -5.27 -5.71 -1.42
C TYR A 125 -5.93 -6.72 -2.36
N TYR A 126 -5.60 -8.01 -2.25
CA TYR A 126 -6.16 -9.00 -3.15
C TYR A 126 -7.64 -9.27 -2.90
N LYS A 127 -8.04 -9.45 -1.65
CA LYS A 127 -9.44 -9.75 -1.30
C LYS A 127 -10.38 -8.57 -1.55
N THR A 128 -9.99 -7.37 -1.12
CA THR A 128 -10.89 -6.21 -1.07
C THR A 128 -10.78 -5.34 -2.31
N ILE A 129 -9.56 -5.13 -2.81
CA ILE A 129 -9.31 -4.20 -3.92
C ILE A 129 -9.34 -4.93 -5.27
N LYS A 130 -8.63 -6.05 -5.40
CA LYS A 130 -8.64 -6.86 -6.63
C LYS A 130 -9.82 -7.82 -6.74
N LYS A 131 -10.54 -8.07 -5.64
CA LYS A 131 -11.62 -9.08 -5.57
C LYS A 131 -11.17 -10.47 -6.03
N GLN A 132 -9.92 -10.81 -5.74
CA GLN A 132 -9.31 -12.10 -6.07
C GLN A 132 -9.23 -12.96 -4.81
N ASN A 133 -9.57 -14.24 -4.94
CA ASN A 133 -9.42 -15.21 -3.85
C ASN A 133 -8.02 -15.82 -3.90
N LYS A 134 -7.00 -15.03 -3.55
CA LYS A 134 -5.63 -15.54 -3.43
C LYS A 134 -5.41 -16.22 -2.08
N THR A 135 -4.66 -17.31 -2.10
CA THR A 135 -4.26 -18.03 -0.90
C THR A 135 -2.91 -17.49 -0.43
N ILE A 136 -2.87 -16.83 0.72
CA ILE A 136 -1.64 -16.28 1.31
C ILE A 136 -1.34 -17.08 2.57
N GLU A 137 -0.24 -17.83 2.56
CA GLU A 137 0.14 -18.72 3.65
C GLU A 137 1.49 -18.35 4.21
N ALA A 138 1.56 -18.24 5.53
CA ALA A 138 2.81 -18.06 6.25
C ALA A 138 3.33 -19.43 6.71
N ASN A 139 4.50 -19.84 6.22
CA ASN A 139 5.15 -21.09 6.59
C ASN A 139 6.53 -20.84 7.19
N LEU A 140 6.99 -21.77 8.03
CA LEU A 140 8.36 -21.80 8.51
C LEU A 140 9.26 -22.41 7.44
N LEU A 141 10.51 -21.94 7.33
CA LEU A 141 11.48 -22.45 6.36
C LEU A 141 11.61 -23.99 6.40
N SER A 142 11.61 -24.58 7.59
CA SER A 142 11.74 -26.03 7.81
C SER A 142 10.57 -26.86 7.28
N ARG A 143 9.42 -26.24 6.99
CA ARG A 143 8.21 -26.90 6.49
C ARG A 143 7.91 -26.56 5.03
N TYR A 144 8.78 -25.79 4.40
CA TYR A 144 8.51 -25.26 3.07
C TYR A 144 8.81 -26.30 1.99
N ASN A 145 7.85 -26.50 1.09
CA ASN A 145 8.09 -27.24 -0.14
C ASN A 145 8.81 -26.34 -1.16
N TRP A 146 10.11 -26.57 -1.31
CA TRP A 146 10.99 -25.81 -2.22
C TRP A 146 10.60 -25.91 -3.70
N THR A 147 9.65 -26.78 -4.10
CA THR A 147 9.14 -26.81 -5.47
C THR A 147 8.22 -25.64 -5.78
N GLU A 148 7.53 -25.08 -4.80
CA GLU A 148 6.67 -23.92 -5.00
C GLU A 148 7.48 -22.61 -5.03
N PRO A 149 6.97 -21.54 -5.67
CA PRO A 149 7.51 -20.19 -5.53
C PRO A 149 7.11 -19.53 -4.19
N ALA A 150 8.03 -18.76 -3.59
CA ALA A 150 7.82 -18.11 -2.30
C ALA A 150 8.45 -16.71 -2.20
N ILE A 151 7.94 -15.95 -1.23
CA ILE A 151 8.61 -14.81 -0.63
C ILE A 151 9.38 -15.34 0.58
N ILE A 152 10.70 -15.40 0.50
CA ILE A 152 11.54 -15.90 1.58
C ILE A 152 12.12 -14.71 2.33
N ILE A 153 11.77 -14.61 3.61
CA ILE A 153 12.11 -13.48 4.47
C ILE A 153 13.20 -13.91 5.45
N PHE A 154 14.36 -13.30 5.28
CA PHE A 154 15.52 -13.45 6.13
C PHE A 154 15.70 -12.21 7.02
N GLY A 155 15.80 -12.44 8.33
CA GLY A 155 16.18 -11.43 9.30
C GLY A 155 15.13 -11.11 10.35
N PRO A 156 15.34 -10.09 11.20
CA PRO A 156 16.54 -9.24 11.22
C PRO A 156 17.82 -10.06 11.42
N ASN A 157 18.82 -9.90 10.54
CA ASN A 157 20.08 -10.65 10.57
C ASN A 157 21.27 -9.70 10.42
N LEU A 158 21.96 -9.42 11.53
CA LEU A 158 23.11 -8.51 11.58
C LEU A 158 24.29 -8.98 10.71
N GLY A 159 24.35 -10.26 10.33
CA GLY A 159 25.37 -10.80 9.42
C GLY A 159 25.09 -10.55 7.93
N ALA A 160 23.91 -10.02 7.57
CA ALA A 160 23.60 -9.68 6.19
C ALA A 160 24.40 -8.45 5.73
N LYS A 161 24.79 -8.41 4.45
CA LYS A 161 25.57 -7.30 3.88
C LYS A 161 24.76 -6.03 3.67
N GLU A 162 23.48 -6.17 3.36
CA GLU A 162 22.57 -5.05 3.08
C GLU A 162 21.10 -5.45 3.26
N ASP A 163 20.25 -4.44 3.47
CA ASP A 163 18.79 -4.54 3.33
C ASP A 163 18.44 -4.64 1.84
N SER A 164 17.75 -5.69 1.40
CA SER A 164 17.52 -5.90 -0.04
C SER A 164 16.26 -6.70 -0.38
N ILE A 165 15.75 -6.45 -1.60
CA ILE A 165 14.80 -7.31 -2.30
C ILE A 165 15.50 -7.82 -3.56
N SER A 166 15.53 -9.13 -3.73
CA SER A 166 16.01 -9.75 -4.97
C SER A 166 15.03 -10.81 -5.47
N PHE A 167 15.17 -11.15 -6.74
CA PHE A 167 14.41 -12.21 -7.39
C PHE A 167 15.39 -13.17 -8.02
N ASP A 168 15.35 -14.45 -7.63
CA ASP A 168 16.30 -15.48 -8.06
C ASP A 168 15.86 -16.23 -9.34
N GLY A 169 14.75 -15.81 -9.95
CA GLY A 169 14.09 -16.51 -11.07
C GLY A 169 12.86 -17.31 -10.65
N LYS A 170 12.69 -17.56 -9.35
CA LYS A 170 11.56 -18.32 -8.78
C LYS A 170 10.98 -17.69 -7.52
N ASN A 171 11.84 -17.27 -6.60
CA ASN A 171 11.51 -16.74 -5.29
C ASN A 171 11.86 -15.25 -5.21
N ILE A 172 11.08 -14.53 -4.41
CA ILE A 172 11.45 -13.21 -3.94
C ILE A 172 12.22 -13.40 -2.62
N ILE A 173 13.45 -12.92 -2.57
CA ILE A 173 14.29 -12.95 -1.38
C ILE A 173 14.26 -11.57 -0.74
N VAL A 174 13.80 -11.52 0.50
CA VAL A 174 13.72 -10.32 1.33
C VAL A 174 14.75 -10.47 2.45
N GLN A 175 15.71 -9.55 2.51
CA GLN A 175 16.74 -9.55 3.55
C GLN A 175 16.67 -8.23 4.32
N GLY A 176 16.57 -8.33 5.65
CA GLY A 176 16.74 -7.20 6.56
C GLY A 176 17.91 -7.41 7.53
N GLN A 177 18.77 -6.42 7.68
CA GLN A 177 19.85 -6.39 8.67
C GLN A 177 19.31 -6.11 10.07
N THR A 178 18.43 -5.12 10.17
CA THR A 178 17.83 -4.65 11.42
C THR A 178 16.31 -4.78 11.36
N PRO A 179 15.60 -4.71 12.50
CA PRO A 179 14.13 -4.73 12.48
C PRO A 179 13.53 -3.59 11.67
N SER A 180 14.13 -2.39 11.73
CA SER A 180 13.72 -1.24 10.94
C SER A 180 14.03 -1.42 9.45
N GLY A 181 15.20 -1.99 9.12
CA GLY A 181 15.59 -2.35 7.76
C GLY A 181 14.63 -3.34 7.12
N LEU A 182 14.30 -4.42 7.85
CA LEU A 182 13.31 -5.39 7.41
C LEU A 182 11.94 -4.76 7.14
N SER A 183 11.47 -3.90 8.05
CA SER A 183 10.24 -3.11 7.86
C SER A 183 10.29 -2.27 6.57
N LEU A 184 11.41 -1.60 6.29
CA LEU A 184 11.59 -0.76 5.10
C LEU A 184 11.53 -1.57 3.81
N VAL A 185 12.25 -2.68 3.78
CA VAL A 185 12.29 -3.59 2.62
C VAL A 185 10.91 -4.20 2.36
N LEU A 186 10.20 -4.65 3.41
CA LEU A 186 8.82 -5.13 3.28
C LEU A 186 7.86 -4.04 2.82
N GLY A 187 8.04 -2.81 3.29
CA GLY A 187 7.31 -1.63 2.80
C GLY A 187 7.53 -1.39 1.32
N LYS A 188 8.78 -1.44 0.85
CA LYS A 188 9.11 -1.28 -0.58
C LYS A 188 8.49 -2.40 -1.41
N LEU A 189 8.55 -3.65 -0.92
CA LEU A 189 7.90 -4.79 -1.58
C LEU A 189 6.40 -4.56 -1.71
N LEU A 190 5.75 -4.11 -0.63
CA LEU A 190 4.33 -3.78 -0.66
C LEU A 190 4.02 -2.70 -1.72
N LEU A 191 4.83 -1.63 -1.77
CA LEU A 191 4.67 -0.57 -2.77
C LEU A 191 4.80 -1.11 -4.19
N ILE A 192 5.78 -1.95 -4.48
CA ILE A 192 5.93 -2.60 -5.80
C ILE A 192 4.66 -3.35 -6.17
N ILE A 193 4.07 -4.10 -5.23
CA ILE A 193 2.87 -4.93 -5.47
C ILE A 193 1.65 -4.07 -5.80
N VAL A 194 1.48 -2.95 -5.10
CA VAL A 194 0.25 -2.14 -5.20
C VAL A 194 0.32 -1.04 -6.27
N SER A 195 1.53 -0.77 -6.79
CA SER A 195 1.82 0.26 -7.81
C SER A 195 1.55 -0.21 -9.22
#